data_AF-A0A2A5M8B5-F1
#
_entry.id   AF-A0A2A5M8B5-F1
#
_cell.length_a   1.000
_cell.length_b   1.000
_cell.length_c   1.000
_cell.angle_alpha   90.00
_cell.angle_beta   90.00
_cell.angle_gamma   90.00
#
_symmetry.space_group_name_H-M   'P 1'
#
loop_
_entity.id
_entity.type
_entity.pdbx_description
1 polymer ?
#
loop_
_entity_poly.entity_id
_entity_poly.type
_entity_poly.pdbx_seq_one_letter_code
_entity_poly.pdbx_strand_id
1 'polypeptide(L)'
;MNDPTSYSFFKLIRKLEKNYGKKNIFLRTNKSLKHPNKDLEKIIFSDQSFIELFVNFMGLHGVSSQLPSFMLDKLSRNEDGEQGWTLFFDFFNHYLLWIFFDVIGLKNYPRSFNDNFKDSISQIL
;
A
#
# COMPACT_ATOMS: atom_id res chain seq x y z
N MET A 1 -16.52 7.90 11.97
CA MET A 1 -15.87 7.51 10.70
C MET A 1 -15.95 5.99 10.60
N ASN A 2 -16.57 5.45 9.54
CA ASN A 2 -16.77 4.00 9.37
C ASN A 2 -15.45 3.24 9.46
N ASP A 3 -15.50 2.10 10.14
CA ASP A 3 -14.37 1.20 10.37
C ASP A 3 -13.58 0.95 9.07
N PRO A 4 -12.31 1.41 8.99
CA PRO A 4 -11.53 1.34 7.75
C PRO A 4 -11.30 -0.10 7.27
N THR A 5 -11.43 -1.07 8.19
CA THR A 5 -11.29 -2.50 7.93
C THR A 5 -12.52 -3.13 7.25
N SER A 6 -13.58 -2.37 6.99
CA SER A 6 -14.78 -2.82 6.27
C SER A 6 -14.66 -2.72 4.75
N TYR A 7 -13.70 -1.92 4.26
CA TYR A 7 -13.48 -1.72 2.84
C TYR A 7 -12.42 -2.68 2.30
N SER A 8 -12.56 -3.11 1.05
CA SER A 8 -11.45 -3.72 0.30
C SER A 8 -10.40 -2.67 -0.04
N PHE A 9 -9.13 -3.08 -0.13
CA PHE A 9 -7.98 -2.23 -0.47
C PHE A 9 -8.27 -1.28 -1.64
N PHE A 10 -8.73 -1.81 -2.79
CA PHE A 10 -8.96 -0.98 -3.99
C PHE A 10 -10.02 0.10 -3.80
N LYS A 11 -11.12 -0.24 -3.13
CA LYS A 11 -12.24 0.68 -2.91
C LYS A 11 -11.81 1.81 -1.98
N LEU A 12 -11.00 1.49 -0.97
CA LEU A 12 -10.47 2.48 -0.04
C LEU A 12 -9.45 3.39 -0.71
N ILE A 13 -8.47 2.85 -1.44
CA ILE A 13 -7.45 3.65 -2.13
C ILE A 13 -8.09 4.62 -3.12
N ARG A 14 -9.03 4.17 -3.97
CA ARG A 14 -9.76 5.08 -4.88
C ARG A 14 -10.47 6.21 -4.15
N LYS A 15 -11.05 5.92 -2.98
CA LYS A 15 -11.74 6.93 -2.15
C LYS A 15 -10.74 7.92 -1.54
N LEU A 16 -9.62 7.44 -1.03
CA LEU A 16 -8.58 8.28 -0.45
C LEU A 16 -7.89 9.15 -1.51
N GLU A 17 -7.58 8.58 -2.67
CA GLU A 17 -6.99 9.28 -3.80
C GLU A 17 -7.87 10.46 -4.25
N LYS A 18 -9.19 10.26 -4.32
CA LYS A 18 -10.15 11.33 -4.67
C LYS A 18 -10.19 12.47 -3.64
N ASN A 19 -9.97 12.17 -2.36
CA ASN A 19 -10.12 13.15 -1.27
C ASN A 19 -8.82 13.88 -0.92
N TYR A 20 -7.68 13.18 -0.95
CA TYR A 20 -6.40 13.66 -0.43
C TYR A 20 -5.29 13.69 -1.48
N GLY A 21 -5.48 13.05 -2.64
CA GLY A 21 -4.48 12.93 -3.69
C GLY A 21 -3.42 11.84 -3.44
N LYS A 22 -2.91 11.25 -4.52
CA LYS A 22 -1.95 10.13 -4.50
C LYS A 22 -0.68 10.42 -3.69
N LYS A 23 -0.14 11.65 -3.76
CA LYS A 23 1.12 12.05 -3.12
C LYS A 23 1.08 12.05 -1.59
N ASN A 24 -0.11 12.13 -1.01
CA ASN A 24 -0.30 12.24 0.43
C ASN A 24 -0.59 10.88 1.10
N ILE A 25 -0.62 9.80 0.30
CA ILE A 25 -0.97 8.46 0.78
C ILE A 25 0.29 7.59 0.74
N PHE A 26 0.74 7.16 1.92
CA PHE A 26 1.81 6.20 2.09
C PHE A 26 1.24 4.81 2.32
N LEU A 27 1.77 3.84 1.59
CA LEU A 27 1.35 2.44 1.66
C LEU A 27 2.47 1.69 2.33
N ARG A 28 2.20 1.12 3.50
CA ARG A 28 3.14 0.35 4.30
C ARG A 28 2.63 -1.07 4.47
N THR A 29 3.55 -1.98 4.76
CA THR A 29 3.20 -3.37 5.02
C THR A 29 3.14 -3.62 6.51
N ASN A 30 2.19 -4.44 6.93
CA ASN A 30 2.11 -4.91 8.29
C ASN A 30 3.31 -5.80 8.62
N LYS A 31 3.95 -5.54 9.77
CA LYS A 31 5.08 -6.33 10.31
C LYS A 31 4.62 -7.48 11.22
N SER A 32 3.34 -7.50 11.59
CA SER A 32 2.78 -8.48 12.52
C SER A 32 2.95 -9.90 11.99
N LEU A 33 3.38 -10.81 12.87
CA LEU A 33 3.55 -12.23 12.55
C LEU A 33 2.22 -13.01 12.47
N LYS A 34 1.08 -12.33 12.62
CA LYS A 34 -0.24 -12.97 12.57
C LYS A 34 -0.62 -13.27 11.12
N HIS A 35 -1.45 -14.29 10.90
CA HIS A 35 -2.15 -14.49 9.64
C HIS A 35 -3.36 -13.55 9.58
N PRO A 36 -3.30 -12.49 8.76
CA PRO A 36 -4.38 -11.52 8.71
C PRO A 36 -5.54 -12.05 7.85
N ASN A 37 -6.77 -11.91 8.34
CA ASN A 37 -7.98 -12.31 7.60
C ASN A 37 -8.50 -11.21 6.66
N LYS A 38 -7.84 -10.05 6.60
CA LYS A 38 -8.25 -8.87 5.84
C LYS A 38 -7.05 -8.27 5.11
N ASP A 39 -7.31 -7.66 3.96
CA ASP A 39 -6.28 -6.98 3.14
C ASP A 39 -5.66 -5.77 3.84
N LEU A 40 -6.45 -5.10 4.69
CA LEU A 40 -6.13 -3.88 5.39
C LEU A 40 -6.09 -4.12 6.89
N GLU A 41 -5.09 -3.57 7.55
CA GLU A 41 -4.99 -3.63 9.01
C GLU A 41 -5.43 -2.32 9.66
N LYS A 42 -4.78 -1.20 9.30
CA LYS A 42 -5.01 0.10 9.93
C LYS A 42 -4.77 1.25 8.97
N ILE A 43 -5.41 2.37 9.29
CA ILE A 43 -5.15 3.68 8.66
C ILE A 43 -4.77 4.65 9.77
N ILE A 44 -3.67 5.35 9.57
CA ILE A 44 -3.20 6.41 10.46
C ILE A 44 -3.31 7.71 9.69
N PHE A 45 -4.07 8.66 10.24
CA PHE A 45 -4.13 10.02 9.72
C PHE A 45 -3.16 10.86 10.54
N SER A 46 -2.15 11.44 9.89
CA SER A 46 -1.20 12.35 10.54
C SER A 46 -1.67 13.79 10.39
N ASP A 47 -1.31 14.63 11.37
CA ASP A 47 -1.73 16.04 11.46
C ASP A 47 -1.28 16.90 10.25
N GLN A 48 -0.27 16.46 9.50
CA GLN A 48 0.28 17.13 8.32
C GLN A 48 -0.37 16.74 6.98
N SER A 49 -1.61 16.20 6.99
CA SER A 49 -2.33 15.72 5.79
C SER A 49 -1.74 14.48 5.12
N PHE A 50 -0.81 13.77 5.78
CA PHE A 50 -0.34 12.46 5.32
C PHE A 50 -1.21 11.33 5.87
N ILE A 51 -1.46 10.33 5.04
CA ILE A 51 -2.24 9.15 5.38
C ILE A 51 -1.35 7.94 5.23
N GLU A 52 -1.11 7.23 6.32
CA GLU A 52 -0.42 5.94 6.28
C GLU A 52 -1.43 4.81 6.31
N LEU A 53 -1.37 3.95 5.31
CA LEU A 53 -2.24 2.80 5.18
C LEU A 53 -1.41 1.52 5.26
N PHE A 54 -1.79 0.64 6.18
CA PHE A 54 -1.11 -0.62 6.43
C PHE A 54 -1.86 -1.76 5.76
N VAL A 55 -1.20 -2.40 4.80
CA VAL A 55 -1.68 -3.59 4.09
C VAL A 55 -1.05 -4.85 4.65
N ASN A 56 -1.80 -5.93 4.53
CA ASN A 56 -1.44 -7.25 5.06
C ASN A 56 -0.86 -8.20 3.99
N PHE A 57 -0.74 -7.75 2.74
CA PHE A 57 -0.28 -8.54 1.61
C PHE A 57 0.93 -7.88 0.92
N MET A 58 1.64 -8.64 0.09
CA MET A 58 2.79 -8.18 -0.71
C MET A 58 3.93 -7.54 0.10
N GLY A 59 4.08 -7.92 1.37
CA GLY A 59 5.17 -7.46 2.22
C GLY A 59 6.51 -8.05 1.82
N LEU A 60 7.45 -7.18 1.42
CA LEU A 60 8.84 -7.57 1.23
C LEU A 60 9.53 -7.96 2.53
N HIS A 61 8.97 -7.67 3.70
CA HIS A 61 9.51 -8.07 5.00
C HIS A 61 8.37 -8.58 5.91
N GLY A 62 8.70 -9.41 6.91
CA GLY A 62 7.72 -10.06 7.79
C GLY A 62 7.46 -11.54 7.44
N VAL A 63 6.40 -12.13 7.98
CA VAL A 63 6.12 -13.59 7.86
C VAL A 63 5.84 -14.07 6.44
N SER A 64 5.38 -13.18 5.56
CA SER A 64 5.10 -13.47 4.16
C SER A 64 6.28 -13.12 3.23
N SER A 65 7.39 -12.66 3.80
CA SER A 65 8.57 -12.26 3.04
C SER A 65 9.35 -13.47 2.52
N GLN A 66 9.70 -13.42 1.24
CA GLN A 66 10.62 -14.37 0.60
C GLN A 66 12.07 -13.87 0.63
N LEU A 67 12.40 -12.93 1.53
CA LEU A 67 13.76 -12.41 1.60
C LEU A 67 14.76 -13.51 1.95
N PRO A 68 15.97 -13.47 1.36
CA PRO A 68 17.08 -14.31 1.78
C PRO A 68 17.33 -14.24 3.29
N SER A 69 17.64 -15.38 3.90
CA SER A 69 17.81 -15.53 5.35
C SER A 69 18.80 -14.53 5.96
N PHE A 70 19.88 -14.16 5.26
CA PHE A 70 20.82 -13.13 5.70
C PHE A 70 20.19 -11.74 5.87
N MET A 71 19.27 -11.34 4.98
CA MET A 71 18.56 -10.07 5.11
C MET A 71 17.55 -10.11 6.26
N LEU A 72 16.88 -11.26 6.46
CA LEU A 72 15.98 -11.46 7.60
C LEU A 72 16.71 -11.40 8.94
N ASP A 73 17.90 -11.99 9.03
CA ASP A 73 18.71 -11.96 10.25
C ASP A 73 19.07 -10.51 10.63
N LYS A 74 19.54 -9.72 9.66
CA LYS A 74 19.78 -8.27 9.85
C LYS A 74 18.54 -7.49 10.26
N LEU A 75 17.38 -7.82 9.68
CA LEU A 75 16.11 -7.20 10.05
C LEU A 75 15.71 -7.56 11.49
N SER A 76 15.88 -8.82 11.87
CA SER A 76 15.51 -9.35 13.19
C SER A 76 16.38 -8.80 14.31
N ARG A 77 17.65 -8.55 14.02
CA ARG A 77 18.63 -7.99 14.94
C ARG A 77 18.45 -6.49 15.17
N ASN A 78 17.57 -5.83 14.41
CA ASN A 78 17.29 -4.39 14.51
C ASN A 78 18.59 -3.55 14.56
N GLU A 79 19.59 -3.92 13.76
CA GLU A 79 20.94 -3.32 13.81
C GLU A 79 20.91 -1.78 13.60
N ASP A 80 19.87 -1.29 12.89
CA ASP A 80 19.65 0.13 12.56
C ASP A 80 18.51 0.81 13.36
N GLY A 81 17.97 0.18 14.42
CA GLY A 81 16.92 0.78 15.25
C GLY A 81 15.62 1.13 14.49
N GLU A 82 15.17 0.24 13.60
CA GLU A 82 14.02 0.41 12.68
C GLU A 82 14.13 1.50 11.61
N GLN A 83 15.24 2.23 11.51
CA GLN A 83 15.34 3.40 10.62
C GLN A 83 15.98 3.11 9.26
N GLY A 84 16.85 2.10 9.15
CA GLY A 84 17.55 1.77 7.92
C GLY A 84 16.76 0.83 7.01
N TRP A 85 16.97 -0.48 7.18
CA TRP A 85 16.39 -1.51 6.30
C TRP A 85 14.87 -1.51 6.22
N THR A 86 14.19 -1.29 7.34
CA THR A 86 12.73 -1.24 7.38
C THR A 86 12.19 -0.10 6.51
N LEU A 87 12.78 1.09 6.61
CA LEU A 87 12.36 2.25 5.82
C LEU A 87 12.66 2.03 4.33
N PHE A 88 13.80 1.41 4.02
CA PHE A 88 14.14 0.99 2.67
C PHE A 88 13.08 0.03 2.10
N PHE A 89 12.73 -1.04 2.80
CA PHE A 89 11.70 -1.96 2.32
C PHE A 89 10.31 -1.30 2.25
N ASP A 90 9.96 -0.43 3.19
CA ASP A 90 8.72 0.35 3.13
C ASP A 90 8.66 1.22 1.86
N PHE A 91 9.78 1.81 1.42
CA PHE A 91 9.85 2.55 0.17
C PHE A 91 9.55 1.67 -1.05
N PHE A 92 10.15 0.47 -1.14
CA PHE A 92 9.84 -0.47 -2.24
C PHE A 92 8.41 -0.98 -2.17
N ASN A 93 7.94 -1.35 -0.98
CA ASN A 93 6.57 -1.82 -0.76
C ASN A 93 5.57 -0.76 -1.22
N HIS A 94 5.79 0.50 -0.83
CA HIS A 94 4.95 1.62 -1.23
C HIS A 94 4.85 1.72 -2.76
N TYR A 95 5.99 1.66 -3.45
CA TYR A 95 6.03 1.75 -4.91
C TYR A 95 5.38 0.55 -5.59
N LEU A 96 5.68 -0.66 -5.11
CA LEU A 96 5.15 -1.92 -5.66
C LEU A 96 3.63 -2.01 -5.50
N LEU A 97 3.09 -1.56 -4.36
CA LEU A 97 1.65 -1.51 -4.12
C LEU A 97 0.95 -0.50 -5.03
N TRP A 98 1.59 0.63 -5.35
CA TRP A 98 1.05 1.58 -6.32
C TRP A 98 1.04 1.00 -7.74
N ILE A 99 2.12 0.34 -8.16
CA ILE A 99 2.13 -0.37 -9.45
C ILE A 99 1.02 -1.41 -9.50
N PHE A 100 0.87 -2.21 -8.44
CA PHE A 100 -0.18 -3.21 -8.35
C PHE A 100 -1.58 -2.59 -8.47
N PHE A 101 -1.82 -1.47 -7.79
CA PHE A 101 -3.05 -0.71 -7.90
C PHE A 101 -3.31 -0.21 -9.33
N ASP A 102 -2.30 0.39 -9.95
CA ASP A 102 -2.40 0.97 -11.29
C ASP A 102 -2.64 -0.12 -12.36
N VAL A 103 -1.94 -1.26 -12.29
CA VAL A 103 -2.13 -2.41 -13.20
C VAL A 103 -3.55 -2.96 -13.13
N ILE A 104 -4.11 -3.08 -11.93
CA ILE A 104 -5.49 -3.54 -11.74
C ILE A 104 -6.48 -2.46 -12.20
N GLY A 105 -6.16 -1.18 -12.03
CA GLY A 105 -6.89 -0.08 -12.63
C GLY A 105 -6.96 -0.20 -14.16
N LEU A 106 -5.81 -0.44 -14.81
CA LEU A 106 -5.71 -0.60 -16.26
C LEU A 106 -6.49 -1.82 -16.76
N LYS A 107 -6.37 -2.97 -16.09
CA LYS A 107 -7.15 -4.17 -16.43
C LYS A 107 -8.67 -3.92 -16.34
N ASN A 108 -9.10 -3.15 -15.35
CA ASN A 108 -10.52 -2.82 -15.15
C ASN A 108 -10.99 -1.60 -15.96
N TYR A 109 -10.11 -0.99 -16.76
CA TYR A 109 -10.40 0.22 -17.52
C TYR A 109 -11.70 0.15 -18.33
N PRO A 110 -12.03 -0.94 -19.07
CA PRO A 110 -13.27 -1.02 -19.84
C PRO A 110 -14.55 -0.86 -18.99
N ARG A 111 -14.48 -1.15 -17.68
CA ARG A 111 -15.61 -1.04 -16.75
C ARG A 111 -15.68 0.32 -16.05
N SER A 112 -14.62 1.12 -16.13
CA SER A 112 -14.50 2.42 -15.47
C SER A 112 -14.27 3.55 -16.45
N PHE A 113 -14.80 3.40 -17.66
CA PHE A 113 -14.76 4.42 -18.70
C PHE A 113 -15.67 5.59 -18.34
N ASN A 114 -15.14 6.80 -18.28
CA ASN A 114 -15.91 8.03 -18.20
C ASN A 114 -16.20 8.60 -19.59
N ASP A 115 -17.34 9.27 -19.67
CA ASP A 115 -17.75 10.01 -20.86
C ASP A 115 -16.69 11.05 -21.27
N ASN A 116 -16.51 11.18 -22.59
CA ASN A 116 -15.55 12.09 -23.25
C ASN A 116 -14.05 11.77 -23.03
N PHE A 117 -13.69 10.51 -22.72
CA PHE A 117 -12.28 10.09 -22.59
C PHE A 117 -11.48 10.94 -21.58
N LYS A 118 -12.15 11.52 -20.58
CA LYS A 118 -11.51 12.42 -19.60
C LYS A 118 -10.73 11.70 -18.49
N ASP A 119 -10.64 10.37 -18.56
CA ASP A 119 -9.89 9.58 -17.58
C ASP A 119 -8.39 9.66 -17.82
N SER A 120 -7.64 9.61 -16.72
CA SER A 120 -6.18 9.54 -16.76
C SER A 120 -5.66 8.38 -17.61
N ILE A 121 -6.35 7.23 -17.58
CA ILE A 121 -5.97 6.05 -18.39
C ILE A 121 -6.23 6.30 -19.88
N SER A 122 -7.37 6.91 -20.22
CA SER A 122 -7.71 7.28 -21.60
C SER A 122 -6.74 8.29 -22.22
N GLN A 123 -6.08 9.11 -21.40
CA GLN A 123 -5.09 10.10 -21.87
C GLN A 123 -3.71 9.50 -22.17
N ILE A 124 -3.43 8.30 -21.66
CA ILE A 124 -2.13 7.62 -21.80
C ILE A 124 -2.15 6.61 -22.96
N LEU A 125 -3.33 6.09 -23.30
CA LEU A 125 -3.58 5.16 -24.41
C LEU A 125 -3.83 5.91 -25.72
#